data_AF-A0A6J8DQH4-F1
#
_entry.id   AF-A0A6J8DQH4-F1
#
_cell.length_a   1.000
_cell.length_b   1.000
_cell.length_c   1.000
_cell.angle_alpha   90.00
_cell.angle_beta   90.00
_cell.angle_gamma   90.00
#
_symmetry.space_group_name_H-M   'P 1'
#
loop_
_entity.id
_entity.type
_entity.pdbx_description
1 polymer ?
#
loop_
_entity_poly.entity_id
_entity_poly.type
_entity_poly.pdbx_seq_one_letter_code
_entity_poly.pdbx_strand_id
1 'polypeptide(L)'
;MFLNVTSHYKQKFSILSERLKKELIDFQENTDKWKNNITQTLLEHVIIEVANGKNTEQSSEYQSFSFPARNAVDGSLSSFSHTSSQTNPYWLVDLGTVYAVKRIEVFARIDCCGYYIHDMDITVGSTTNNMKLCTHYKGPASTKERIMLSCNKTVDGRFVKLSIFGKKSIMALAEVKVFAFV
;
A
#
# COMPACT_ATOMS: atom_id res chain seq x y z
N MET A 1 29.30 -70.92 3.98
CA MET A 1 29.91 -69.77 3.27
C MET A 1 28.89 -68.82 2.63
N PHE A 2 27.69 -69.27 2.24
CA PHE A 2 26.70 -68.45 1.52
C PHE A 2 25.94 -67.38 2.34
N LEU A 3 25.78 -67.55 3.66
CA LEU A 3 25.00 -66.61 4.52
C LEU A 3 25.68 -65.23 4.70
N ASN A 4 27.01 -65.17 4.71
CA ASN A 4 27.76 -63.92 4.90
C ASN A 4 27.70 -62.99 3.69
N VAL A 5 27.61 -63.57 2.49
CA VAL A 5 27.55 -62.80 1.23
C VAL A 5 26.23 -62.04 1.15
N THR A 6 25.10 -62.70 1.45
CA THR A 6 23.77 -62.08 1.49
C THR A 6 23.62 -61.00 2.56
N SER A 7 24.27 -61.16 3.72
CA SER A 7 24.26 -60.16 4.79
C SER A 7 24.98 -58.87 4.36
N HIS A 8 26.15 -59.02 3.74
CA HIS A 8 26.95 -57.90 3.21
C HIS A 8 26.19 -57.09 2.15
N TYR A 9 25.50 -57.75 1.22
CA TYR A 9 24.70 -57.05 0.20
C TYR A 9 23.48 -56.32 0.77
N LYS A 10 22.80 -56.89 1.78
CA LYS A 10 21.70 -56.21 2.48
C LYS A 10 22.17 -54.94 3.18
N GLN A 11 23.30 -54.99 3.88
CA GLN A 11 23.87 -53.83 4.55
C GLN A 11 24.26 -52.73 3.54
N LYS A 12 24.90 -53.10 2.43
CA LYS A 12 25.28 -52.16 1.36
C LYS A 12 24.06 -51.50 0.73
N PHE A 13 22.98 -52.26 0.49
CA PHE A 13 21.72 -51.72 -0.03
C PHE A 13 21.04 -50.76 0.95
N SER A 14 21.04 -51.08 2.24
CA SER A 14 20.51 -50.20 3.29
C SER A 14 21.23 -48.84 3.33
N ILE A 15 22.57 -48.85 3.23
CA ILE A 15 23.38 -47.62 3.24
C ILE A 15 23.11 -46.78 1.98
N LEU A 16 23.01 -47.43 0.82
CA LEU A 16 22.65 -46.77 -0.44
C LEU A 16 21.25 -46.15 -0.38
N SER A 17 20.27 -46.86 0.21
CA SER A 17 18.91 -46.36 0.38
C SER A 17 18.85 -45.12 1.26
N GLU A 18 19.52 -45.12 2.43
CA GLU A 18 19.55 -43.95 3.31
C GLU A 18 20.27 -42.76 2.67
N ARG A 19 21.34 -43.00 1.90
CA ARG A 19 22.01 -41.94 1.14
C ARG A 19 21.08 -41.30 0.10
N LEU A 20 20.35 -42.11 -0.67
CA LEU A 20 19.40 -41.61 -1.66
C LEU A 20 18.24 -40.84 -1.01
N LYS A 21 17.73 -41.28 0.14
CA LYS A 21 16.72 -40.54 0.90
C LYS A 21 17.23 -39.15 1.31
N LYS A 22 18.47 -39.08 1.79
CA LYS A 22 19.08 -37.80 2.16
C LYS A 22 19.26 -36.88 0.95
N GLU A 23 19.78 -37.39 -0.16
CA GLU A 23 19.93 -36.62 -1.40
C GLU A 23 18.57 -36.11 -1.93
N LEU A 24 17.49 -36.89 -1.79
CA LEU A 24 16.12 -36.47 -2.13
C LEU A 24 15.61 -35.34 -1.22
N ILE A 25 15.85 -35.43 0.09
CA ILE A 25 15.49 -34.38 1.06
C ILE A 25 16.25 -33.10 0.76
N ASP A 26 17.57 -33.17 0.59
CA ASP A 26 18.42 -32.02 0.27
C ASP A 26 17.99 -31.37 -1.06
N PHE A 27 17.56 -32.16 -2.05
CA PHE A 27 16.99 -31.66 -3.30
C PHE A 27 15.66 -30.93 -3.06
N GLN A 28 14.74 -31.53 -2.29
CA GLN A 28 13.45 -30.93 -1.96
C GLN A 28 13.61 -29.59 -1.23
N GLU A 29 14.43 -29.56 -0.18
CA GLU A 29 14.70 -28.33 0.59
C GLU A 29 15.28 -27.22 -0.29
N ASN A 30 16.21 -27.56 -1.19
CA ASN A 30 16.75 -26.59 -2.15
C ASN A 30 15.69 -26.08 -3.13
N THR A 31 14.80 -26.95 -3.61
CA THR A 31 13.70 -26.51 -4.48
C THR A 31 12.71 -25.60 -3.76
N ASP A 32 12.40 -25.86 -2.50
CA ASP A 32 11.49 -25.03 -1.71
C ASP A 32 12.12 -23.68 -1.37
N LYS A 33 13.41 -23.67 -1.04
CA LYS A 33 14.19 -22.44 -0.89
C LYS A 33 14.18 -21.60 -2.18
N TRP A 34 14.39 -22.24 -3.33
CA TRP A 34 14.39 -21.55 -4.62
C TRP A 34 13.02 -20.96 -4.94
N LYS A 35 11.94 -21.73 -4.74
CA LYS A 35 10.57 -21.23 -4.89
C LYS A 35 10.32 -20.02 -4.01
N ASN A 36 10.66 -20.12 -2.73
CA ASN A 36 10.46 -19.04 -1.75
C ASN A 36 11.22 -17.77 -2.13
N ASN A 37 12.46 -17.90 -2.59
CA ASN A 37 13.23 -16.75 -3.07
C ASN A 37 12.54 -16.09 -4.27
N ILE A 38 12.03 -16.87 -5.23
CA ILE A 38 11.31 -16.32 -6.39
C ILE A 38 10.02 -15.64 -5.97
N THR A 39 9.21 -16.25 -5.09
CA THR A 39 7.99 -15.62 -4.60
C THR A 39 8.30 -14.32 -3.88
N GLN A 40 9.34 -14.28 -3.06
CA GLN A 40 9.76 -13.07 -2.35
C GLN A 40 10.19 -11.97 -3.33
N THR A 41 11.05 -12.29 -4.31
CA THR A 41 11.49 -11.32 -5.34
C THR A 41 10.35 -10.82 -6.22
N LEU A 42 9.38 -11.68 -6.55
CA LEU A 42 8.19 -11.26 -7.31
C LEU A 42 7.29 -10.34 -6.49
N LEU A 43 7.10 -10.62 -5.19
CA LEU A 43 6.31 -9.78 -4.29
C LEU A 43 6.88 -8.37 -4.16
N GLU A 44 8.21 -8.22 -4.10
CA GLU A 44 8.90 -6.92 -4.07
C GLU A 44 8.59 -6.03 -5.30
N HIS A 45 8.07 -6.61 -6.38
CA HIS A 45 7.69 -5.90 -7.61
C HIS A 45 6.17 -5.78 -7.80
N VAL A 46 5.36 -6.31 -6.89
CA VAL A 46 3.90 -6.16 -6.91
C VAL A 46 3.50 -4.85 -6.23
N ILE A 47 2.70 -4.06 -6.92
CA ILE A 47 2.10 -2.85 -6.37
C ILE A 47 0.67 -3.19 -5.90
N ILE A 48 0.40 -3.04 -4.61
CA ILE A 48 -0.94 -3.27 -4.03
C ILE A 48 -1.52 -1.97 -3.46
N GLU A 49 -2.85 -1.96 -3.28
CA GLU A 49 -3.53 -0.90 -2.53
C GLU A 49 -3.30 -1.13 -1.02
N VAL A 50 -2.88 -0.08 -0.30
CA VAL A 50 -2.48 -0.17 1.12
C VAL A 50 -3.22 0.79 2.06
N ALA A 51 -4.11 1.65 1.56
CA ALA A 51 -4.84 2.63 2.36
C ALA A 51 -6.25 2.20 2.78
N ASN A 52 -6.87 1.22 2.11
CA ASN A 52 -8.22 0.79 2.45
C ASN A 52 -8.35 0.36 3.92
N GLY A 53 -9.34 0.91 4.61
CA GLY A 53 -9.64 0.64 6.02
C GLY A 53 -8.60 1.16 7.02
N LYS A 54 -7.62 1.98 6.58
CA LYS A 54 -6.58 2.52 7.46
C LYS A 54 -7.07 3.69 8.31
N ASN A 55 -6.31 3.99 9.35
CA ASN A 55 -6.58 5.12 10.23
C ASN A 55 -6.34 6.44 9.50
N THR A 56 -7.25 7.39 9.71
CA THR A 56 -7.25 8.68 9.01
C THR A 56 -7.59 9.81 9.95
N GLU A 57 -7.13 10.99 9.59
CA GLU A 57 -7.50 12.25 10.22
C GLU A 57 -7.65 13.35 9.16
N GLN A 58 -8.38 14.40 9.51
CA GLN A 58 -8.52 15.58 8.67
C GLN A 58 -8.52 16.83 9.55
N SER A 59 -8.16 17.96 8.95
CA SER A 59 -7.93 19.22 9.68
C SER A 59 -9.15 19.75 10.42
N SER A 60 -10.35 19.46 9.93
CA SER A 60 -11.64 19.68 10.58
C SER A 60 -12.70 18.84 9.90
N GLU A 61 -13.87 18.73 10.51
CA GLU A 61 -15.01 18.01 9.92
C GLU A 61 -16.17 18.95 9.67
N TYR A 62 -16.83 18.81 8.52
CA TYR A 62 -18.05 19.55 8.21
C TYR A 62 -19.27 18.93 8.91
N GLN A 63 -20.18 19.77 9.42
CA GLN A 63 -21.45 19.38 10.07
C GLN A 63 -21.29 18.29 11.15
N SER A 64 -20.46 18.56 12.16
CA SER A 64 -20.37 17.75 13.39
C SER A 64 -20.21 16.23 13.10
N PHE A 65 -19.17 15.87 12.34
CA PHE A 65 -18.80 14.47 12.05
C PHE A 65 -19.68 13.71 11.06
N SER A 66 -20.49 14.39 10.26
CA SER A 66 -21.30 13.73 9.20
C SER A 66 -20.44 13.19 8.04
N PHE A 67 -19.25 13.75 7.84
CA PHE A 67 -18.32 13.41 6.74
C PHE A 67 -16.89 13.19 7.25
N PRO A 68 -16.66 12.14 8.07
CA PRO A 68 -15.39 11.92 8.75
C PRO A 68 -14.26 11.53 7.77
N ALA A 69 -13.01 11.69 8.21
CA ALA A 69 -11.83 11.40 7.39
C ALA A 69 -11.82 9.97 6.82
N ARG A 70 -12.31 9.00 7.60
CA ARG A 70 -12.32 7.56 7.25
C ARG A 70 -13.15 7.23 6.01
N ASN A 71 -14.11 8.09 5.65
CA ASN A 71 -14.92 7.86 4.46
C ASN A 71 -14.06 7.85 3.19
N ALA A 72 -12.92 8.53 3.18
CA ALA A 72 -12.03 8.53 2.01
C ALA A 72 -11.20 7.25 1.86
N VAL A 73 -11.35 6.25 2.73
CA VAL A 73 -10.64 4.95 2.63
C VAL A 73 -11.57 3.78 2.94
N ASP A 74 -12.89 3.96 2.81
CA ASP A 74 -13.88 2.93 3.13
C ASP A 74 -14.20 2.00 1.95
N GLY A 75 -13.66 2.28 0.76
CA GLY A 75 -13.88 1.51 -0.46
C GLY A 75 -15.17 1.87 -1.21
N SER A 76 -15.89 2.93 -0.82
CA SER A 76 -17.14 3.38 -1.42
C SER A 76 -16.99 4.77 -2.05
N LEU A 77 -17.29 4.85 -3.35
CA LEU A 77 -17.38 6.15 -4.06
C LEU A 77 -18.67 6.93 -3.73
N SER A 78 -19.59 6.35 -2.96
CA SER A 78 -20.85 6.99 -2.56
C SER A 78 -20.76 7.80 -1.27
N SER A 79 -19.74 7.54 -0.46
CA SER A 79 -19.36 8.31 0.72
C SER A 79 -18.26 9.32 0.36
N PHE A 80 -18.03 10.28 1.24
CA PHE A 80 -16.89 11.20 1.13
C PHE A 80 -16.50 11.78 2.49
N SER A 81 -15.23 12.14 2.64
CA SER A 81 -14.75 13.02 3.72
C SER A 81 -14.96 14.47 3.31
N HIS A 82 -15.13 15.37 4.29
CA HIS A 82 -15.34 16.79 4.01
C HIS A 82 -14.86 17.66 5.17
N THR A 83 -13.91 18.56 4.90
CA THR A 83 -13.48 19.56 5.88
C THR A 83 -14.47 20.71 5.97
N SER A 84 -14.48 21.44 7.08
CA SER A 84 -15.07 22.78 7.07
C SER A 84 -14.29 23.72 6.15
N SER A 85 -14.89 24.83 5.73
CA SER A 85 -14.18 25.89 5.00
C SER A 85 -13.16 26.54 5.94
N GLN A 86 -11.87 26.38 5.65
CA GLN A 86 -10.78 26.83 6.53
C GLN A 86 -9.55 27.26 5.76
N THR A 87 -8.54 27.75 6.48
CA THR A 87 -7.19 27.93 5.93
C THR A 87 -6.46 26.59 5.95
N ASN A 88 -5.79 26.27 4.85
CA ASN A 88 -4.93 25.11 4.67
C ASN A 88 -5.56 23.77 5.11
N PRO A 89 -6.70 23.34 4.54
CA PRO A 89 -7.30 22.05 4.89
C PRO A 89 -6.38 20.90 4.47
N TYR A 90 -6.40 19.83 5.27
CA TYR A 90 -5.65 18.61 4.96
C TYR A 90 -6.45 17.37 5.33
N TRP A 91 -6.07 16.27 4.67
CA TRP A 91 -6.45 14.90 5.00
C TRP A 91 -5.19 14.04 5.06
N LEU A 92 -5.13 13.11 6.00
CA LEU A 92 -3.97 12.27 6.26
C LEU A 92 -4.40 10.82 6.53
N VAL A 93 -3.65 9.87 5.98
CA VAL A 93 -3.77 8.44 6.29
C VAL A 93 -2.49 7.91 6.91
N ASP A 94 -2.65 7.10 7.96
CA ASP A 94 -1.62 6.28 8.56
C ASP A 94 -1.71 4.85 8.00
N LEU A 95 -0.77 4.48 7.13
CA LEU A 95 -0.71 3.16 6.49
C LEU A 95 -0.38 2.02 7.49
N GLY A 96 0.05 2.35 8.70
CA GLY A 96 0.41 1.43 9.78
C GLY A 96 1.88 0.99 9.77
N THR A 97 2.52 0.96 8.60
CA THR A 97 3.95 0.71 8.42
C THR A 97 4.51 1.55 7.27
N VAL A 98 5.82 1.57 7.13
CA VAL A 98 6.50 2.27 6.02
C VAL A 98 6.35 1.45 4.74
N TYR A 99 5.87 2.11 3.69
CA TYR A 99 5.75 1.56 2.34
C TYR A 99 6.52 2.42 1.33
N ALA A 100 7.00 1.79 0.26
CA ALA A 100 7.55 2.47 -0.90
C ALA A 100 6.41 2.98 -1.80
N VAL A 101 5.88 4.16 -1.48
CA VAL A 101 4.70 4.74 -2.15
C VAL A 101 5.02 5.12 -3.59
N LYS A 102 4.18 4.64 -4.52
CA LYS A 102 4.40 4.80 -5.97
C LYS A 102 3.33 5.65 -6.64
N ARG A 103 2.06 5.37 -6.36
CA ARG A 103 0.90 6.01 -7.00
C ARG A 103 -0.19 6.26 -5.98
N ILE A 104 -0.84 7.41 -6.09
CA ILE A 104 -2.02 7.77 -5.32
C ILE A 104 -3.15 8.00 -6.32
N GLU A 105 -4.35 7.54 -5.99
CA GLU A 105 -5.56 7.89 -6.72
C GLU A 105 -6.49 8.66 -5.80
N VAL A 106 -7.05 9.74 -6.30
CA VAL A 106 -8.00 10.56 -5.58
C VAL A 106 -9.29 10.63 -6.39
N PHE A 107 -10.41 10.30 -5.75
CA PHE A 107 -11.72 10.32 -6.36
C PHE A 107 -12.47 11.55 -5.86
N ALA A 108 -12.91 12.37 -6.81
CA ALA A 108 -13.81 13.48 -6.54
C ALA A 108 -15.21 12.97 -6.19
N ARG A 109 -15.95 13.80 -5.44
CA ARG A 109 -17.37 13.59 -5.14
C ARG A 109 -18.19 13.27 -6.39
N ILE A 110 -19.18 12.39 -6.23
CA ILE A 110 -20.02 11.92 -7.34
C ILE A 110 -21.22 12.84 -7.64
N ASP A 111 -21.67 13.60 -6.65
CA ASP A 111 -22.91 14.39 -6.71
C ASP A 111 -22.66 15.82 -7.21
N CYS A 112 -21.59 16.45 -6.76
CA CYS A 112 -21.17 17.78 -7.21
C CYS A 112 -19.71 18.06 -6.84
N CYS A 113 -19.29 19.30 -7.09
CA CYS A 113 -18.26 19.93 -6.26
C CYS A 113 -16.87 19.30 -6.35
N GLY A 114 -16.55 18.63 -7.48
CA GLY A 114 -15.20 18.11 -7.74
C GLY A 114 -14.12 19.19 -7.69
N TYR A 115 -14.50 20.45 -7.96
CA TYR A 115 -13.60 21.59 -7.91
C TYR A 115 -13.03 21.90 -6.52
N TYR A 116 -13.52 21.26 -5.44
CA TYR A 116 -12.88 21.32 -4.12
C TYR A 116 -11.54 20.57 -4.08
N ILE A 117 -11.26 19.70 -5.04
CA ILE A 117 -9.94 19.11 -5.23
C ILE A 117 -9.18 19.98 -6.23
N HIS A 118 -8.30 20.82 -5.72
CA HIS A 118 -7.49 21.74 -6.51
C HIS A 118 -6.22 22.11 -5.74
N ASP A 119 -5.18 22.55 -6.44
CA ASP A 119 -3.93 23.10 -5.87
C ASP A 119 -3.43 22.35 -4.62
N MET A 120 -3.29 21.04 -4.77
CA MET A 120 -3.08 20.10 -3.67
C MET A 120 -1.69 19.48 -3.73
N ASP A 121 -0.97 19.56 -2.62
CA ASP A 121 0.27 18.84 -2.40
C ASP A 121 0.01 17.48 -1.77
N ILE A 122 0.64 16.45 -2.33
CA ILE A 122 0.65 15.10 -1.80
C ILE A 122 2.04 14.87 -1.23
N THR A 123 2.13 14.76 0.09
CA THR A 123 3.38 14.51 0.80
C THR A 123 3.36 13.13 1.46
N VAL A 124 4.54 12.51 1.57
CA VAL A 124 4.73 11.17 2.12
C VAL A 124 5.90 11.20 3.10
N GLY A 125 5.76 10.54 4.25
CA GLY A 125 6.86 10.47 5.23
C GLY A 125 6.70 9.36 6.26
N SER A 126 7.81 8.94 6.87
CA SER A 126 7.79 7.99 7.99
C SER A 126 7.23 8.60 9.27
N THR A 127 7.27 9.93 9.39
CA THR A 127 6.64 10.71 10.47
C THR A 127 5.93 11.93 9.87
N THR A 128 4.97 12.50 10.60
CA THR A 128 4.20 13.67 10.17
C THR A 128 4.99 14.99 10.23
N ASN A 129 6.14 15.02 10.92
CA ASN A 129 6.97 16.22 11.07
C ASN A 129 7.95 16.44 9.90
N ASN A 130 8.24 15.41 9.11
CA ASN A 130 9.21 15.47 8.01
C ASN A 130 8.70 14.70 6.79
N MET A 131 7.68 15.26 6.14
CA MET A 131 7.07 14.68 4.94
C MET A 131 7.70 15.29 3.69
N LYS A 132 7.95 14.46 2.68
CA LYS A 132 8.51 14.86 1.39
C LYS A 132 7.42 14.97 0.34
N LEU A 133 7.51 15.95 -0.55
CA LEU A 133 6.61 16.07 -1.68
C LEU A 133 6.74 14.86 -2.61
N CYS A 134 5.66 14.09 -2.76
CA CYS A 134 5.54 13.03 -3.74
C CYS A 134 5.17 13.63 -5.10
N THR A 135 4.11 14.44 -5.13
CA THR A 135 3.64 15.13 -6.33
C THR A 135 2.68 16.27 -5.97
N HIS A 136 2.36 17.11 -6.95
CA HIS A 136 1.44 18.24 -6.84
C HIS A 136 0.34 18.11 -7.90
N TYR A 137 -0.91 18.34 -7.48
CA TYR A 137 -2.06 18.39 -8.38
C TYR A 137 -2.59 19.82 -8.47
N LYS A 138 -2.43 20.43 -9.65
CA LYS A 138 -2.89 21.80 -9.90
C LYS A 138 -4.42 21.93 -9.87
N GLY A 139 -5.13 20.95 -10.43
CA GLY A 139 -6.59 20.99 -10.58
C GLY A 139 -7.12 22.19 -11.37
N PRO A 140 -8.42 22.54 -11.17
CA PRO A 140 -9.40 21.82 -10.34
C PRO A 140 -9.88 20.52 -11.00
N ALA A 141 -10.35 19.59 -10.18
CA ALA A 141 -10.99 18.36 -10.66
C ALA A 141 -12.44 18.59 -11.07
N SER A 142 -12.93 17.72 -11.96
CA SER A 142 -14.34 17.61 -12.33
C SER A 142 -15.09 16.71 -11.35
N THR A 143 -16.41 16.90 -11.24
CA THR A 143 -17.28 15.97 -10.50
C THR A 143 -17.13 14.54 -11.05
N LYS A 144 -17.06 13.52 -10.18
CA LYS A 144 -16.77 12.11 -10.49
C LYS A 144 -15.39 11.82 -11.07
N GLU A 145 -14.49 12.80 -11.15
CA GLU A 145 -13.15 12.56 -11.71
C GLU A 145 -12.34 11.62 -10.81
N ARG A 146 -11.63 10.69 -11.47
CA ARG A 146 -10.56 9.88 -10.86
C ARG A 146 -9.23 10.48 -11.26
N ILE A 147 -8.54 11.05 -10.30
CA ILE A 147 -7.24 11.70 -10.49
C ILE A 147 -6.16 10.68 -10.18
N MET A 148 -5.33 10.35 -11.17
CA MET A 148 -4.21 9.42 -11.01
C MET A 148 -2.90 10.21 -10.85
N LEU A 149 -2.25 10.06 -9.70
CA LEU A 149 -1.09 10.83 -9.30
C LEU A 149 0.09 9.90 -9.05
N SER A 150 1.10 9.98 -9.91
CA SER A 150 2.37 9.27 -9.72
C SER A 150 3.34 10.14 -8.94
N CYS A 151 4.04 9.56 -7.95
CA CYS A 151 5.13 10.28 -7.30
C CYS A 151 6.29 10.46 -8.30
N ASN A 152 6.90 11.65 -8.33
CA ASN A 152 8.02 11.96 -9.21
C ASN A 152 9.21 11.00 -8.98
N LYS A 153 9.37 10.56 -7.73
CA LYS A 153 10.27 9.48 -7.30
C LYS A 153 9.50 8.62 -6.30
N THR A 154 9.83 7.34 -6.19
CA THR A 154 9.30 6.51 -5.11
C THR A 154 9.70 7.15 -3.77
N VAL A 155 8.74 7.31 -2.87
CA VAL A 155 8.96 7.91 -1.54
C VAL A 155 8.55 6.90 -0.48
N ASP A 156 9.49 6.56 0.39
CA ASP A 156 9.20 5.70 1.54
C ASP A 156 8.45 6.50 2.62
N GLY A 157 7.34 5.97 3.10
CA GLY A 157 6.62 6.57 4.20
C GLY A 157 5.49 5.72 4.75
N ARG A 158 5.13 6.04 6.00
CA ARG A 158 3.98 5.48 6.70
C ARG A 158 2.75 6.38 6.58
N PHE A 159 2.97 7.69 6.45
CA PHE A 159 1.92 8.68 6.38
C PHE A 159 1.85 9.26 4.97
N VAL A 160 0.64 9.38 4.44
CA VAL A 160 0.35 10.12 3.20
C VAL A 160 -0.59 11.26 3.54
N LYS A 161 -0.21 12.49 3.18
CA LYS A 161 -0.97 13.70 3.49
C LYS A 161 -1.28 14.48 2.23
N LEU A 162 -2.56 14.77 2.05
CA LEU A 162 -3.10 15.65 1.02
C LEU A 162 -3.33 17.01 1.67
N SER A 163 -2.78 18.09 1.12
CA SER A 163 -2.91 19.45 1.67
C SER A 163 -3.21 20.44 0.56
N ILE A 164 -4.22 21.29 0.76
CA ILE A 164 -4.47 22.45 -0.10
C ILE A 164 -3.91 23.67 0.65
N PHE A 165 -3.07 24.48 0.01
CA PHE A 165 -2.58 25.71 0.61
C PHE A 165 -3.41 26.89 0.12
N GLY A 166 -4.00 27.66 1.04
CA GLY A 166 -4.91 28.72 0.67
C GLY A 166 -5.86 29.11 1.79
N LYS A 167 -6.51 30.26 1.62
CA LYS A 167 -7.52 30.77 2.55
C LYS A 167 -8.91 30.32 2.08
N LYS A 168 -9.78 29.93 3.02
CA LYS A 168 -11.18 29.57 2.78
C LYS A 168 -11.33 28.42 1.75
N SER A 169 -10.50 27.41 1.86
CA SER A 169 -10.55 26.19 1.05
C SER A 169 -11.33 25.10 1.76
N ILE A 170 -11.89 24.18 0.97
CA ILE A 170 -12.57 22.96 1.42
C ILE A 170 -11.86 21.79 0.74
N MET A 171 -11.61 20.73 1.48
CA MET A 171 -11.17 19.45 0.92
C MET A 171 -12.30 18.44 1.09
N ALA A 172 -12.77 17.87 -0.03
CA ALA A 172 -13.77 16.82 -0.03
C ALA A 172 -13.33 15.68 -0.93
N LEU A 173 -13.16 14.48 -0.35
CA LEU A 173 -12.56 13.33 -1.01
C LEU A 173 -13.55 12.16 -0.94
N ALA A 174 -13.97 11.65 -2.10
CA ALA A 174 -14.81 10.45 -2.11
C ALA A 174 -13.99 9.22 -1.70
N GLU A 175 -12.80 9.07 -2.29
CA GLU A 175 -11.89 7.97 -1.98
C GLU A 175 -10.45 8.40 -2.26
N VAL A 176 -9.51 7.88 -1.49
CA VAL A 176 -8.08 7.98 -1.70
C VAL A 176 -7.49 6.57 -1.64
N LYS A 177 -6.85 6.16 -2.72
CA LYS A 177 -6.14 4.87 -2.80
C LYS A 177 -4.66 5.10 -2.85
N VAL A 178 -3.91 4.40 -2.01
CA VAL A 178 -2.45 4.47 -2.00
C VAL A 178 -1.89 3.15 -2.49
N PHE A 179 -1.05 3.23 -3.53
CA PHE A 179 -0.44 2.08 -4.16
C PHE A 179 1.07 2.07 -3.92
N ALA A 180 1.56 0.97 -3.37
CA ALA A 180 2.95 0.81 -2.96
C ALA A 180 3.47 -0.61 -3.18
N PHE A 181 4.80 -0.76 -3.17
CA PHE A 181 5.46 -2.07 -3.13
C PHE A 181 5.38 -2.67 -1.71
N VAL A 182 5.31 -3.99 -1.62
CA VAL A 182 5.18 -4.80 -0.39
C VAL A 182 6.29 -5.82 -0.26
#